data_AF-A0A0H2SLP9-F1
#
_entry.id   AF-A0A0H2SLP9-F1
#
_cell.length_a   1.000
_cell.length_b   1.000
_cell.length_c   1.000
_cell.angle_alpha   90.00
_cell.angle_beta   90.00
_cell.angle_gamma   90.00
#
_symmetry.space_group_name_H-M   'P 1'
#
loop_
_entity.id
_entity.type
_entity.pdbx_description
1 polymer ?
#
loop_
_entity_poly.entity_id
_entity_poly.type
_entity_poly.pdbx_seq_one_letter_code
_entity_poly.pdbx_strand_id
1 'polypeptide(L)'
;MARRLFSESLNSFFSGKKYEARLKLEEAMSNQIYLRDVPYFWYFAAKLDLLLGNIEKAKEDLNNILFFSPSNTEAISLLNFINSLNNIEKIISPEIKIKEFKQIKNIINANEKYFMANDFLIVNSYIYLLDIQNKLIYYTNLDNSYENWIKFENAIGKDFIPLNIYYDERTDYFYVSGNTGLYVIKNFSLQKKFYFEKISKYDNLLLIGLDKVGRFWTYYAKNNSILILDYYGNLLEKIALDNNYIITNGSFSEEDINLIDIKNKQVLVFSTYSKKIESIIPLKNSHKPLNIVSLPYNIFLISFMNDGTYLYQNGKFIKLFDFSYLLNYNNGILMKFDYSSYKLILDQVDFVGDIVPYHVFLYGIDFDVPKMMINLKISTISPGSNFINFINRKIYITDSEGRYAFDYNKKLEKPRIYNFDNMEYLFLEMIPLLKNDSIIILNDTENTNYEKYINITNIIPFLFTNISLYLVSDKIIDKKFRYLINLTGGYLIPEEYLMTFENYIKINKKIIQNITYKIYPPIAPGIRPVKIYLQIDSKIMSDTMYYYSEGVGIAE
;
A
#
# COMPACT_ATOMS: atom_id res chain seq x y z
N MET A 1 25.26 -26.76 -21.08
CA MET A 1 25.74 -26.52 -19.70
C MET A 1 25.14 -25.24 -19.10
N ALA A 2 25.39 -24.04 -19.66
CA ALA A 2 24.91 -22.76 -19.11
C ALA A 2 23.38 -22.72 -18.82
N ARG A 3 22.53 -23.15 -19.76
CA ARG A 3 21.07 -23.17 -19.55
C ARG A 3 20.60 -24.10 -18.41
N ARG A 4 21.29 -25.22 -18.21
CA ARG A 4 21.01 -26.14 -17.09
C ARG A 4 21.31 -25.45 -15.76
N LEU A 5 22.49 -24.83 -15.63
CA LEU A 5 22.89 -24.09 -14.43
C LEU A 5 21.98 -22.88 -14.16
N PHE A 6 21.53 -22.19 -15.21
CA PHE A 6 20.51 -21.14 -15.09
C PHE A 6 19.19 -21.69 -14.53
N SER A 7 18.71 -22.83 -15.03
CA SER A 7 17.52 -23.49 -14.50
C SER A 7 17.70 -23.93 -13.05
N GLU A 8 18.87 -24.45 -12.68
CA GLU A 8 19.18 -24.82 -11.30
C GLU A 8 19.24 -23.60 -10.38
N SER A 9 19.72 -22.46 -10.89
CA SER A 9 19.71 -21.18 -10.18
C SER A 9 18.28 -20.70 -9.90
N LEU A 10 17.40 -20.76 -10.90
CA LEU A 10 15.97 -20.47 -10.72
C LEU A 10 15.33 -21.39 -9.66
N ASN A 11 15.61 -22.69 -9.70
CA ASN A 11 15.14 -23.64 -8.68
C ASN A 11 15.59 -23.25 -7.27
N SER A 12 16.86 -22.90 -7.11
CA SER A 12 17.40 -22.45 -5.83
C SER A 12 16.75 -21.14 -5.38
N PHE A 13 16.50 -20.20 -6.31
CA PHE A 13 15.82 -18.95 -6.02
C PHE A 13 14.38 -19.18 -5.50
N PHE A 14 13.57 -19.98 -6.20
CA PHE A 14 12.20 -20.30 -5.77
C PHE A 14 12.15 -21.13 -4.49
N SER A 15 13.20 -21.91 -4.22
CA SER A 15 13.36 -22.63 -2.95
C SER A 15 13.83 -21.73 -1.78
N GLY A 16 14.01 -20.42 -2.01
CA GLY A 16 14.47 -19.45 -1.02
C GLY A 16 15.97 -19.49 -0.75
N LYS A 17 16.76 -20.24 -1.53
CA LYS A 17 18.21 -20.36 -1.38
C LYS A 17 18.93 -19.32 -2.27
N LYS A 18 18.83 -18.05 -1.88
CA LYS A 18 19.30 -16.90 -2.69
C LYS A 18 20.81 -16.95 -3.01
N TYR A 19 21.65 -17.30 -2.04
CA TYR A 19 23.09 -17.46 -2.27
C TYR A 19 23.42 -18.60 -3.25
N GLU A 20 22.78 -19.75 -3.07
CA GLU A 20 22.98 -20.90 -3.96
C GLU A 20 22.54 -20.57 -5.39
N ALA A 21 21.44 -19.81 -5.53
CA ALA A 21 20.99 -19.29 -6.82
C ALA A 21 22.06 -18.41 -7.48
N ARG A 22 22.66 -17.49 -6.71
CA ARG A 22 23.69 -16.58 -7.24
C ARG A 22 24.95 -17.31 -7.69
N LEU A 23 25.42 -18.28 -6.90
CA LEU A 23 26.60 -19.10 -7.25
C LEU A 23 26.37 -19.91 -8.52
N LYS A 24 25.21 -20.56 -8.65
CA LYS A 24 24.85 -21.33 -9.85
C LYS A 24 24.74 -20.45 -11.10
N LEU A 25 24.22 -19.23 -10.96
CA LEU A 25 24.16 -18.28 -12.06
C LEU A 25 25.57 -17.83 -12.48
N GLU A 26 26.46 -17.59 -11.52
CA GLU A 26 27.86 -17.25 -11.75
C GLU A 26 28.58 -18.36 -12.55
N GLU A 27 28.37 -19.62 -12.18
CA GLU A 27 28.87 -20.78 -12.94
C GLU A 27 28.22 -20.86 -14.33
N ALA A 28 26.94 -20.50 -14.45
CA ALA A 28 26.28 -20.46 -15.74
C ALA A 28 26.90 -19.37 -16.66
N MET A 29 27.30 -18.23 -16.09
CA MET A 29 27.94 -17.10 -16.78
C MET A 29 29.36 -17.34 -17.24
N SER A 30 30.10 -18.26 -16.60
CA SER A 30 31.45 -18.64 -17.03
C SER A 30 31.47 -19.62 -18.22
N ASN A 31 30.31 -20.17 -18.58
CA ASN A 31 30.14 -21.07 -19.71
C ASN A 31 29.81 -20.31 -21.01
N GLN A 32 29.82 -21.02 -22.15
CA GLN A 32 29.36 -20.45 -23.42
C GLN A 32 27.85 -20.15 -23.37
N ILE A 33 27.51 -18.87 -23.54
CA ILE A 33 26.13 -18.37 -23.58
C ILE A 33 25.83 -17.81 -24.97
N TYR A 34 24.62 -18.04 -25.47
CA TYR A 34 24.16 -17.41 -26.70
C TYR A 34 24.10 -15.90 -26.50
N LEU A 35 24.66 -15.12 -27.43
CA LEU A 35 24.71 -13.66 -27.33
C LEU A 35 23.35 -13.02 -27.01
N ARG A 36 22.26 -13.60 -27.54
CA ARG A 36 20.88 -13.16 -27.27
C ARG A 36 20.43 -13.37 -25.82
N ASP A 37 20.96 -14.38 -25.14
CA ASP A 37 20.59 -14.74 -23.76
C ASP A 37 21.43 -13.94 -22.73
N VAL A 38 22.56 -13.34 -23.13
CA VAL A 38 23.47 -12.62 -22.22
C VAL A 38 22.76 -11.54 -21.38
N PRO A 39 21.88 -10.67 -21.93
CA PRO A 39 21.16 -9.70 -21.12
C PRO A 39 20.27 -10.34 -20.04
N TYR A 40 19.72 -11.53 -20.30
CA TYR A 40 18.89 -12.23 -19.32
C TYR A 40 19.69 -12.69 -18.10
N PHE A 41 20.93 -13.12 -18.32
CA PHE A 41 21.83 -13.54 -17.26
C PHE A 41 22.24 -12.37 -16.38
N TRP A 42 22.67 -11.25 -16.98
CA TRP A 42 23.01 -10.05 -16.20
C TRP A 42 21.81 -9.49 -15.44
N TYR A 43 20.61 -9.50 -16.03
CA TYR A 43 19.45 -8.93 -15.33
C TYR A 43 19.06 -9.81 -14.15
N PHE A 44 19.13 -11.14 -14.31
CA PHE A 44 18.89 -12.05 -13.20
C PHE A 44 19.98 -11.95 -12.13
N ALA A 45 21.25 -11.76 -12.52
CA ALA A 45 22.37 -11.54 -11.60
C ALA A 45 22.15 -10.28 -10.77
N ALA A 46 21.81 -9.16 -11.42
CA ALA A 46 21.49 -7.91 -10.76
C ALA A 46 20.36 -8.08 -9.72
N LYS A 47 19.28 -8.80 -10.06
CA LYS A 47 18.20 -9.08 -9.10
C LYS A 47 18.67 -9.90 -7.89
N LEU A 48 19.44 -10.95 -8.13
CA LEU A 48 20.02 -11.76 -7.05
C LEU A 48 20.97 -10.93 -6.18
N ASP A 49 21.80 -10.08 -6.78
CA ASP A 49 22.70 -9.20 -6.05
C ASP A 49 21.94 -8.17 -5.20
N LEU A 50 20.87 -7.58 -5.72
CA LEU A 50 20.00 -6.70 -4.91
C LEU A 50 19.37 -7.43 -3.73
N LEU A 51 18.97 -8.69 -3.90
CA LEU A 51 18.43 -9.52 -2.82
C LEU A 51 19.46 -9.91 -1.76
N LEU A 52 20.75 -9.87 -2.11
CA LEU A 52 21.88 -10.14 -1.22
C LEU A 52 22.50 -8.85 -0.66
N GLY A 53 21.96 -7.67 -0.97
CA GLY A 53 22.51 -6.38 -0.55
C GLY A 53 23.75 -5.94 -1.34
N ASN A 54 24.06 -6.56 -2.47
CA ASN A 54 25.19 -6.17 -3.32
C ASN A 54 24.79 -5.09 -4.34
N ILE A 55 24.36 -3.91 -3.88
CA ILE A 55 23.83 -2.85 -4.77
C ILE A 55 24.81 -2.45 -5.89
N GLU A 56 26.08 -2.27 -5.57
CA GLU A 56 27.05 -1.78 -6.56
C GLU A 56 27.31 -2.80 -7.66
N LYS A 57 27.39 -4.10 -7.33
CA LYS A 57 27.46 -5.18 -8.34
C LYS A 57 26.20 -5.20 -9.21
N ALA A 58 25.03 -5.06 -8.60
CA ALA A 58 23.79 -4.99 -9.35
C ALA A 58 23.76 -3.80 -10.32
N LYS A 59 24.23 -2.61 -9.90
CA LYS A 59 24.35 -1.44 -10.79
C LYS A 59 25.32 -1.70 -11.94
N GLU A 60 26.45 -2.36 -11.68
CA GLU A 60 27.42 -2.74 -12.70
C GLU A 60 26.78 -3.66 -13.75
N ASP A 61 26.10 -4.73 -13.33
CA ASP A 61 25.39 -5.65 -14.24
C ASP A 61 24.31 -4.93 -15.06
N LEU A 62 23.56 -4.01 -14.45
CA LEU A 62 22.55 -3.21 -15.17
C LEU A 62 23.18 -2.27 -16.19
N ASN A 63 24.29 -1.62 -15.84
CA ASN A 63 25.03 -0.76 -16.76
C ASN A 63 25.65 -1.56 -17.92
N ASN A 64 26.14 -2.79 -17.65
CA ASN A 64 26.61 -3.70 -18.67
C ASN A 64 25.49 -4.01 -19.68
N ILE A 65 24.27 -4.32 -19.22
CA ILE A 65 23.12 -4.50 -20.11
C ILE A 65 22.89 -3.26 -20.98
N LEU A 66 22.93 -2.06 -20.41
CA LEU A 66 22.71 -0.81 -21.15
C LEU A 66 23.82 -0.49 -22.15
N PHE A 67 25.05 -0.98 -21.93
CA PHE A 67 26.11 -0.88 -22.92
C PHE A 67 25.78 -1.68 -24.19
N PHE A 68 25.21 -2.88 -24.05
CA PHE A 68 24.81 -3.72 -25.20
C PHE A 68 23.42 -3.39 -25.75
N SER A 69 22.51 -2.91 -24.90
CA SER A 69 21.13 -2.58 -25.24
C SER A 69 20.70 -1.30 -24.50
N PRO A 70 21.05 -0.12 -25.04
CA PRO A 70 20.80 1.17 -24.37
C PRO A 70 19.32 1.46 -24.11
N SER A 71 18.42 0.81 -24.84
CA SER A 71 16.98 0.95 -24.71
C SER A 71 16.34 -0.16 -23.85
N ASN A 72 17.13 -0.94 -23.09
CA ASN A 72 16.58 -1.98 -22.23
C ASN A 72 15.75 -1.37 -21.09
N THR A 73 14.43 -1.54 -21.15
CA THR A 73 13.50 -0.90 -20.22
C THR A 73 13.59 -1.46 -18.80
N GLU A 74 13.87 -2.76 -18.63
CA GLU A 74 13.96 -3.36 -17.29
C GLU A 74 15.21 -2.89 -16.54
N ALA A 75 16.34 -2.78 -17.23
CA ALA A 75 17.57 -2.23 -16.65
C ALA A 75 17.42 -0.75 -16.27
N ILE A 76 16.85 0.07 -17.16
CA ILE A 76 16.56 1.50 -16.89
C ILE A 76 15.61 1.65 -15.70
N SER A 77 14.53 0.87 -15.67
CA SER A 77 13.51 0.94 -14.61
C SER A 77 14.09 0.64 -13.24
N LEU A 78 14.93 -0.40 -13.17
CA LEU A 78 15.52 -0.82 -11.91
C LEU A 78 16.61 0.15 -11.42
N LEU A 79 17.46 0.68 -12.30
CA LEU A 79 18.42 1.73 -11.95
C LEU A 79 17.72 3.00 -11.45
N ASN A 80 16.65 3.43 -12.14
CA ASN A 80 15.86 4.59 -11.72
C ASN A 80 15.22 4.37 -10.35
N PHE A 81 14.71 3.16 -10.09
CA PHE A 81 14.19 2.82 -8.77
C PHE A 81 15.27 2.94 -7.68
N ILE A 82 16.45 2.35 -7.86
CA ILE A 82 17.56 2.45 -6.91
C ILE A 82 17.95 3.93 -6.68
N ASN A 83 18.01 4.72 -7.74
CA ASN A 83 18.32 6.14 -7.66
C ASN A 83 17.23 6.96 -6.96
N SER A 84 15.95 6.57 -7.08
CA SER A 84 14.85 7.23 -6.38
C SER A 84 14.96 7.06 -4.86
N LEU A 85 15.42 5.89 -4.39
CA LEU A 85 15.61 5.61 -2.96
C LEU A 85 16.70 6.51 -2.35
N ASN A 86 17.75 6.85 -3.12
CA ASN A 86 18.79 7.80 -2.68
C ASN A 86 18.25 9.21 -2.44
N ASN A 87 17.07 9.54 -2.98
CA ASN A 87 16.47 10.86 -2.92
C ASN A 87 15.20 10.92 -2.08
N ILE A 88 14.89 9.86 -1.32
CA ILE A 88 13.61 9.72 -0.60
C ILE A 88 13.38 10.79 0.47
N GLU A 89 14.45 11.34 1.04
CA GLU A 89 14.42 12.38 2.08
C GLU A 89 14.22 13.80 1.53
N LYS A 90 14.46 14.00 0.22
CA LYS A 90 14.32 15.32 -0.39
C LYS A 90 12.86 15.72 -0.39
N ILE A 91 12.59 17.01 -0.13
CA ILE A 91 11.24 17.55 -0.28
C ILE A 91 10.87 17.44 -1.76
N ILE A 92 10.06 16.44 -2.08
CA ILE A 92 9.54 16.21 -3.43
C ILE A 92 8.25 16.99 -3.56
N SER A 93 8.09 17.69 -4.69
CA SER A 93 6.83 18.33 -5.05
C SER A 93 6.38 17.74 -6.37
N PRO A 94 5.91 16.47 -6.36
CA PRO A 94 5.52 15.82 -7.58
C PRO A 94 4.32 16.54 -8.18
N GLU A 95 4.24 16.51 -9.51
CA GLU A 95 3.01 16.86 -10.21
C GLU A 95 1.97 15.78 -9.92
N ILE A 96 0.71 16.18 -9.71
CA ILE A 96 -0.38 15.24 -9.48
C ILE A 96 -1.20 15.14 -10.76
N LYS A 97 -1.27 13.94 -11.32
CA LYS A 97 -2.19 13.62 -12.42
C LYS A 97 -3.39 12.88 -11.84
N ILE A 98 -4.57 13.41 -12.10
CA ILE A 98 -5.84 12.82 -11.68
C ILE A 98 -6.61 12.43 -12.94
N LYS A 99 -6.95 11.14 -13.05
CA LYS A 99 -7.70 10.61 -14.18
C LYS A 99 -8.91 9.82 -13.69
N GLU A 100 -10.10 10.27 -14.07
CA GLU A 100 -11.32 9.51 -13.83
C GLU A 100 -11.26 8.16 -14.57
N PHE A 101 -11.59 7.08 -13.88
CA PHE A 101 -11.70 5.76 -14.52
C PHE A 101 -13.04 5.07 -14.26
N LYS A 102 -13.83 5.52 -13.28
CA LYS A 102 -15.15 4.93 -13.03
C LYS A 102 -16.11 5.91 -12.36
N GLN A 103 -17.39 5.76 -12.68
CA GLN A 103 -18.49 6.43 -11.98
C GLN A 103 -19.51 5.39 -11.53
N ILE A 104 -20.04 5.57 -10.32
CA ILE A 104 -21.11 4.77 -9.73
C ILE A 104 -22.33 5.67 -9.61
N LYS A 105 -23.40 5.28 -10.32
CA LYS A 105 -24.66 6.02 -10.33
C LYS A 105 -25.49 5.65 -9.10
N ASN A 106 -26.06 6.64 -8.42
CA ASN A 106 -27.08 6.41 -7.38
C ASN A 106 -28.44 6.01 -7.98
N ILE A 107 -28.86 6.64 -9.08
CA ILE A 107 -30.18 6.36 -9.69
C ILE A 107 -29.99 5.44 -10.88
N ILE A 108 -30.58 4.23 -10.81
CA ILE A 108 -30.59 3.25 -11.90
C ILE A 108 -32.03 2.81 -12.12
N ASN A 109 -32.53 2.94 -13.35
CA ASN A 109 -33.92 2.60 -13.73
C ASN A 109 -34.96 3.26 -12.80
N ALA A 110 -34.77 4.56 -12.51
CA ALA A 110 -35.59 5.37 -11.61
C ALA A 110 -35.61 4.91 -10.14
N ASN A 111 -34.75 3.97 -9.73
CA ASN A 111 -34.60 3.57 -8.33
C ASN A 111 -33.36 4.23 -7.73
N GLU A 112 -33.59 5.02 -6.68
CA GLU A 112 -32.55 5.55 -5.78
C GLU A 112 -31.99 4.41 -4.91
N LYS A 113 -30.67 4.32 -4.78
CA LYS A 113 -30.00 3.24 -4.02
C LYS A 113 -29.62 3.66 -2.61
N TYR A 114 -29.31 4.93 -2.42
CA TYR A 114 -29.02 5.57 -1.14
C TYR A 114 -29.39 7.06 -1.21
N PHE A 115 -29.66 7.67 -0.05
CA PHE A 115 -30.14 9.05 0.04
C PHE A 115 -28.99 10.05 0.26
N MET A 116 -28.19 9.85 1.32
CA MET A 116 -27.10 10.76 1.65
C MET A 116 -25.84 10.00 2.06
N ALA A 117 -24.84 10.00 1.18
CA ALA A 117 -23.53 9.46 1.50
C ALA A 117 -22.81 10.40 2.49
N ASN A 118 -22.38 9.89 3.64
CA ASN A 118 -21.58 10.66 4.61
C ASN A 118 -20.16 10.11 4.79
N ASP A 119 -19.92 8.87 4.36
CA ASP A 119 -18.60 8.25 4.31
C ASP A 119 -18.61 7.12 3.27
N PHE A 120 -17.46 6.75 2.74
CA PHE A 120 -17.34 5.65 1.78
C PHE A 120 -15.92 5.11 1.70
N LEU A 121 -15.79 3.85 1.34
CA LEU A 121 -14.50 3.19 1.14
C LEU A 121 -14.60 2.05 0.12
N ILE A 122 -13.45 1.52 -0.28
CA ILE A 122 -13.35 0.36 -1.18
C ILE A 122 -12.79 -0.83 -0.39
N VAL A 123 -13.47 -1.97 -0.48
CA VAL A 123 -13.00 -3.26 0.05
C VAL A 123 -13.11 -4.30 -1.06
N ASN A 124 -12.00 -4.97 -1.41
CA ASN A 124 -11.99 -6.10 -2.34
C ASN A 124 -12.74 -5.83 -3.67
N SER A 125 -12.56 -4.64 -4.26
CA SER A 125 -13.23 -4.18 -5.50
C SER A 125 -14.73 -3.89 -5.36
N TYR A 126 -15.27 -3.90 -4.15
CA TYR A 126 -16.59 -3.39 -3.81
C TYR A 126 -16.47 -2.02 -3.16
N ILE A 127 -17.45 -1.19 -3.44
CA ILE A 127 -17.59 0.16 -2.90
C ILE A 127 -18.66 0.09 -1.82
N TYR A 128 -18.34 0.60 -0.63
CA TYR A 128 -19.25 0.69 0.50
C TYR A 128 -19.54 2.16 0.76
N LEU A 129 -20.82 2.53 0.71
CA LEU A 129 -21.33 3.88 0.89
C LEU A 129 -22.18 3.91 2.15
N LEU A 130 -21.76 4.70 3.13
CA LEU A 130 -22.49 4.90 4.38
C LEU A 130 -23.61 5.91 4.16
N ASP A 131 -24.85 5.50 4.45
CA ASP A 131 -26.05 6.33 4.38
C ASP A 131 -26.57 6.60 5.79
N ILE A 132 -26.25 7.79 6.31
CA ILE A 132 -26.65 8.21 7.66
C ILE A 132 -28.17 8.38 7.79
N GLN A 133 -28.84 8.86 6.74
CA GLN A 133 -30.28 9.14 6.80
C GLN A 133 -31.08 7.84 6.85
N ASN A 134 -30.71 6.87 6.01
CA ASN A 134 -31.38 5.56 5.98
C ASN A 134 -30.79 4.55 6.97
N LYS A 135 -29.75 4.92 7.72
CA LYS A 135 -29.06 4.07 8.69
C LYS A 135 -28.65 2.72 8.09
N LEU A 136 -27.95 2.77 6.96
CA LEU A 136 -27.46 1.57 6.27
C LEU A 136 -26.11 1.79 5.61
N ILE A 137 -25.49 0.70 5.16
CA ILE A 137 -24.40 0.74 4.17
C ILE A 137 -24.92 0.14 2.87
N TYR A 138 -24.89 0.91 1.79
CA TYR A 138 -25.08 0.38 0.44
C TYR A 138 -23.74 -0.10 -0.08
N TYR A 139 -23.70 -1.26 -0.75
CA TYR A 139 -22.48 -1.68 -1.43
C TYR A 139 -22.72 -2.31 -2.79
N THR A 140 -21.78 -2.06 -3.69
CA THR A 140 -21.82 -2.49 -5.09
C THR A 140 -20.43 -2.79 -5.62
N ASN A 141 -20.34 -3.65 -6.63
CA ASN A 141 -19.09 -3.82 -7.36
C ASN A 141 -18.86 -2.64 -8.31
N LEU A 142 -17.65 -2.49 -8.85
CA LEU A 142 -17.33 -1.38 -9.75
C LEU A 142 -18.32 -1.25 -10.92
N ASP A 143 -18.78 -2.35 -11.50
CA ASP A 143 -19.63 -2.31 -12.71
C ASP A 143 -21.13 -2.16 -12.44
N ASN A 144 -21.53 -1.91 -11.19
CA ASN A 144 -22.93 -1.82 -10.75
C ASN A 144 -23.77 -3.06 -11.11
N SER A 145 -23.14 -4.23 -11.28
CA SER A 145 -23.80 -5.48 -11.62
C SER A 145 -24.21 -6.30 -10.40
N TYR A 146 -23.66 -5.96 -9.23
CA TYR A 146 -24.05 -6.51 -7.93
C TYR A 146 -24.37 -5.36 -6.98
N GLU A 147 -25.43 -5.50 -6.21
CA GLU A 147 -25.80 -4.53 -5.17
C GLU A 147 -26.44 -5.22 -3.97
N ASN A 148 -26.20 -4.66 -2.77
CA ASN A 148 -26.81 -5.13 -1.55
C ASN A 148 -26.72 -4.04 -0.45
N TRP A 149 -27.41 -4.26 0.67
CA TRP A 149 -27.50 -3.31 1.79
C TRP A 149 -27.24 -3.99 3.13
N ILE A 150 -26.48 -3.33 4.00
CA ILE A 150 -26.31 -3.68 5.40
C ILE A 150 -27.15 -2.71 6.22
N LYS A 151 -28.32 -3.15 6.67
CA LYS A 151 -29.22 -2.32 7.51
C LYS A 151 -28.79 -2.37 8.97
N PHE A 152 -28.48 -1.22 9.58
CA PHE A 152 -28.00 -1.20 10.96
C PHE A 152 -29.05 -1.60 11.99
N GLU A 153 -30.34 -1.44 11.70
CA GLU A 153 -31.41 -1.94 12.57
C GLU A 153 -31.28 -3.44 12.89
N ASN A 154 -30.77 -4.22 11.92
CA ASN A 154 -30.60 -5.66 12.03
C ASN A 154 -29.18 -6.04 12.47
N ALA A 155 -28.19 -5.22 12.10
CA ALA A 155 -26.78 -5.53 12.31
C ALA A 155 -26.23 -4.99 13.65
N ILE A 156 -26.86 -3.95 14.22
CA ILE A 156 -26.48 -3.29 15.49
C ILE A 156 -27.72 -3.06 16.37
N GLY A 157 -28.71 -2.32 15.87
CA GLY A 157 -29.90 -1.90 16.59
C GLY A 157 -30.56 -0.66 15.98
N LYS A 158 -31.87 -0.46 16.26
CA LYS A 158 -32.71 0.58 15.64
C LYS A 158 -32.26 2.02 15.95
N ASP A 159 -31.68 2.23 17.13
CA ASP A 159 -31.30 3.56 17.61
C ASP A 159 -29.91 4.00 17.16
N PHE A 160 -29.17 3.13 16.45
CA PHE A 160 -27.86 3.46 15.93
C PHE A 160 -27.94 4.47 14.78
N ILE A 161 -27.10 5.50 14.85
CA ILE A 161 -26.87 6.49 13.81
C ILE A 161 -25.39 6.43 13.47
N PRO A 162 -25.02 5.98 12.26
CA PRO A 162 -23.62 5.85 11.88
C PRO A 162 -22.99 7.21 11.60
N LEU A 163 -21.67 7.30 11.78
CA LEU A 163 -20.88 8.51 11.52
C LEU A 163 -19.75 8.25 10.52
N ASN A 164 -18.94 7.22 10.75
CA ASN A 164 -17.82 6.86 9.88
C ASN A 164 -17.68 5.35 9.74
N ILE A 165 -17.07 4.93 8.64
CA ILE A 165 -16.66 3.55 8.41
C ILE A 165 -15.16 3.47 8.17
N TYR A 166 -14.55 2.35 8.57
CA TYR A 166 -13.14 2.07 8.33
C TYR A 166 -12.95 0.59 8.05
N TYR A 167 -12.07 0.25 7.11
CA TYR A 167 -11.73 -1.15 6.84
C TYR A 167 -10.22 -1.33 6.99
N ASP A 168 -9.84 -2.26 7.86
CA ASP A 168 -8.45 -2.65 8.05
C ASP A 168 -8.15 -3.87 7.20
N GLU A 169 -7.47 -3.66 6.07
CA GLU A 169 -7.12 -4.74 5.13
C GLU A 169 -6.18 -5.78 5.75
N ARG A 170 -5.44 -5.43 6.81
CA ARG A 170 -4.50 -6.36 7.46
C ARG A 170 -5.24 -7.34 8.35
N THR A 171 -6.26 -6.93 9.09
CA THR A 171 -7.03 -7.85 9.94
C THR A 171 -8.29 -8.38 9.26
N ASP A 172 -8.68 -7.80 8.12
CA ASP A 172 -9.99 -8.00 7.49
C ASP A 172 -11.13 -7.63 8.45
N TYR A 173 -10.94 -6.56 9.23
CA TYR A 173 -11.94 -6.04 10.16
C TYR A 173 -12.60 -4.81 9.57
N PHE A 174 -13.93 -4.74 9.67
CA PHE A 174 -14.74 -3.62 9.21
C PHE A 174 -15.35 -2.92 10.41
N TYR A 175 -15.07 -1.62 10.55
CA TYR A 175 -15.46 -0.82 11.70
C TYR A 175 -16.50 0.21 11.30
N VAL A 176 -17.40 0.51 12.23
CA VAL A 176 -18.34 1.63 12.12
C VAL A 176 -18.44 2.36 13.46
N SER A 177 -18.26 3.69 13.43
CA SER A 177 -18.54 4.54 14.58
C SER A 177 -19.94 5.14 14.46
N GLY A 178 -20.52 5.51 15.59
CA GLY A 178 -21.81 6.18 15.62
C GLY A 178 -22.14 6.82 16.95
N ASN A 179 -23.40 7.21 17.08
CA ASN A 179 -23.96 7.86 18.26
C ASN A 179 -23.95 7.04 19.56
N THR A 180 -23.69 5.73 19.50
CA THR A 180 -23.71 4.84 20.68
C THR A 180 -22.38 4.17 20.98
N GLY A 181 -21.40 4.24 20.08
CA GLY A 181 -20.14 3.52 20.24
C GLY A 181 -19.37 3.28 18.95
N LEU A 182 -18.29 2.51 19.08
CA LEU A 182 -17.53 1.91 17.98
C LEU A 182 -17.86 0.42 17.91
N TYR A 183 -18.08 -0.06 16.69
CA TYR A 183 -18.45 -1.44 16.42
C TYR A 183 -17.56 -2.05 15.35
N VAL A 184 -17.43 -3.39 15.36
CA VAL A 184 -16.58 -4.14 14.41
C VAL A 184 -17.27 -5.39 13.87
N ILE A 185 -16.98 -5.73 12.62
CA ILE A 185 -17.16 -7.05 12.03
C ILE A 185 -15.76 -7.65 11.81
N LYS A 186 -15.52 -8.83 12.39
CA LYS A 186 -14.27 -9.58 12.21
C LYS A 186 -14.37 -10.52 11.00
N ASN A 187 -13.27 -10.70 10.26
CA ASN A 187 -13.24 -11.51 9.03
C ASN A 187 -14.33 -11.10 8.04
N PHE A 188 -14.45 -9.79 7.81
CA PHE A 188 -15.53 -9.17 7.04
C PHE A 188 -15.72 -9.82 5.66
N SER A 189 -14.63 -10.11 4.95
CA SER A 189 -14.67 -10.72 3.62
C SER A 189 -15.32 -12.12 3.56
N LEU A 190 -15.42 -12.82 4.71
CA LEU A 190 -15.99 -14.17 4.80
C LEU A 190 -17.44 -14.19 5.31
N GLN A 191 -17.99 -13.03 5.70
CA GLN A 191 -19.30 -12.96 6.31
C GLN A 191 -20.42 -13.10 5.27
N LYS A 192 -21.40 -13.95 5.57
CA LYS A 192 -22.67 -14.06 4.81
C LYS A 192 -23.80 -13.24 5.44
N LYS A 193 -23.68 -12.95 6.73
CA LYS A 193 -24.60 -12.10 7.50
C LYS A 193 -23.74 -11.11 8.28
N PHE A 194 -24.15 -9.85 8.28
CA PHE A 194 -23.40 -8.78 8.90
C PHE A 194 -23.94 -8.54 10.31
N TYR A 195 -23.12 -8.82 11.32
CA TYR A 195 -23.39 -8.52 12.71
C TYR A 195 -22.19 -7.80 13.32
N PHE A 196 -22.46 -6.66 13.94
CA PHE A 196 -21.46 -5.77 14.49
C PHE A 196 -21.36 -5.95 16.01
N GLU A 197 -20.16 -6.24 16.49
CA GLU A 197 -19.84 -6.32 17.91
C GLU A 197 -19.45 -4.94 18.42
N LYS A 198 -20.06 -4.48 19.53
CA LYS A 198 -19.65 -3.22 20.17
C LYS A 198 -18.31 -3.42 20.86
N ILE A 199 -17.32 -2.62 20.50
CA ILE A 199 -15.96 -2.70 21.04
C ILE A 199 -15.57 -1.48 21.88
N SER A 200 -16.27 -0.34 21.69
CA SER A 200 -16.02 0.84 22.53
C SER A 200 -17.32 1.50 22.97
N LYS A 201 -17.29 2.05 24.20
CA LYS A 201 -18.40 2.79 24.80
C LYS A 201 -18.41 4.29 24.46
N TYR A 202 -17.31 4.82 23.92
CA TYR A 202 -17.23 6.21 23.52
C TYR A 202 -18.13 6.44 22.30
N ASP A 203 -19.09 7.33 22.46
CA ASP A 203 -20.02 7.72 21.41
C ASP A 203 -19.51 8.91 20.60
N ASN A 204 -20.09 9.10 19.41
CA ASN A 204 -19.80 10.23 18.54
C ASN A 204 -18.30 10.40 18.25
N LEU A 205 -17.60 9.29 18.04
CA LEU A 205 -16.19 9.27 17.64
C LEU A 205 -16.07 9.51 16.15
N LEU A 206 -15.32 10.54 15.78
CA LEU A 206 -14.80 10.69 14.43
C LEU A 206 -13.56 9.80 14.30
N LEU A 207 -13.65 8.75 13.48
CA LEU A 207 -12.51 7.89 13.17
C LEU A 207 -11.62 8.60 12.15
N ILE A 208 -10.36 8.83 12.49
CA ILE A 208 -9.42 9.53 11.60
C ILE A 208 -8.54 8.53 10.85
N GLY A 209 -8.08 7.47 11.54
CA GLY A 209 -7.32 6.38 10.91
C GLY A 209 -6.91 5.30 11.92
N LEU A 210 -6.47 4.15 11.39
CA LEU A 210 -5.84 3.06 12.13
C LEU A 210 -4.39 2.94 11.66
N ASP A 211 -3.44 3.18 12.55
CA ASP A 211 -2.03 3.07 12.19
C ASP A 211 -1.56 1.61 12.11
N LYS A 212 -0.28 1.40 11.81
CA LYS A 212 0.30 0.06 11.65
C LYS A 212 0.64 -0.65 12.98
N VAL A 213 0.47 0.04 14.11
CA VAL A 213 0.60 -0.49 15.48
C VAL A 213 -0.72 -1.12 15.95
N GLY A 214 -1.82 -0.83 15.25
CA GLY A 214 -3.16 -1.26 15.65
C GLY A 214 -3.82 -0.26 16.59
N ARG A 215 -3.48 1.03 16.48
CA ARG A 215 -4.08 2.11 17.26
C ARG A 215 -5.02 2.94 16.40
N PHE A 216 -6.27 3.07 16.84
CA PHE A 216 -7.22 4.02 16.29
C PHE A 216 -6.90 5.42 16.81
N TRP A 217 -6.74 6.33 15.88
CA TRP A 217 -6.70 7.76 16.15
C TRP A 217 -8.07 8.35 15.90
N THR A 218 -8.67 8.89 16.95
CA THR A 218 -10.06 9.37 16.91
C THR A 218 -10.17 10.74 17.53
N TYR A 219 -11.14 11.52 17.05
CA TYR A 219 -11.54 12.75 17.73
C TYR A 219 -12.85 12.54 18.49
N TYR A 220 -12.83 12.89 19.77
CA TYR A 220 -13.97 12.80 20.68
C TYR A 220 -14.50 14.19 21.02
N ALA A 221 -15.58 14.59 20.35
CA ALA A 221 -16.12 15.94 20.38
C ALA A 221 -16.57 16.39 21.78
N LYS A 222 -17.11 15.49 22.62
CA LYS A 222 -17.65 15.84 23.95
C LYS A 222 -16.62 16.47 24.88
N ASN A 223 -15.35 16.09 24.76
CA ASN A 223 -14.28 16.60 25.61
C ASN A 223 -13.16 17.25 24.80
N ASN A 224 -13.39 17.51 23.51
CA ASN A 224 -12.42 18.09 22.58
C ASN A 224 -11.02 17.45 22.72
N SER A 225 -10.95 16.14 22.55
CA SER A 225 -9.72 15.37 22.76
C SER A 225 -9.49 14.37 21.65
N ILE A 226 -8.23 14.11 21.34
CA ILE A 226 -7.83 12.94 20.57
C ILE A 226 -7.83 11.74 21.52
N LEU A 227 -8.58 10.69 21.19
CA LEU A 227 -8.48 9.41 21.89
C LEU A 227 -7.68 8.44 21.03
N ILE A 228 -6.66 7.85 21.63
CA ILE A 228 -5.92 6.72 21.07
C ILE A 228 -6.57 5.47 21.66
N LEU A 229 -7.20 4.68 20.80
CA LEU A 229 -7.79 3.40 21.18
C LEU A 229 -6.97 2.26 20.58
N ASP A 230 -6.91 1.11 21.23
CA ASP A 230 -6.46 -0.09 20.53
C ASP A 230 -7.49 -0.54 19.49
N TYR A 231 -7.12 -1.48 18.63
CA TYR A 231 -8.00 -2.03 17.60
C TYR A 231 -9.21 -2.83 18.17
N TYR A 232 -9.26 -3.05 19.48
CA TYR A 232 -10.40 -3.58 20.25
C TYR A 232 -11.20 -2.49 20.97
N GLY A 233 -10.93 -1.20 20.71
CA GLY A 233 -11.71 -0.08 21.24
C GLY A 233 -11.40 0.31 22.69
N ASN A 234 -10.37 -0.26 23.31
CA ASN A 234 -9.91 0.13 24.65
C ASN A 234 -9.12 1.42 24.59
N LEU A 235 -9.34 2.32 25.55
CA LEU A 235 -8.57 3.57 25.64
C LEU A 235 -7.13 3.27 26.05
N LEU A 236 -6.19 3.65 25.19
CA LEU A 236 -4.76 3.63 25.49
C LEU A 236 -4.33 4.99 26.06
N GLU A 237 -4.75 6.07 25.42
CA GLU A 237 -4.36 7.42 25.82
C GLU A 237 -5.41 8.45 25.41
N LYS A 238 -5.47 9.54 26.16
CA LYS A 238 -6.31 10.70 25.87
C LYS A 238 -5.46 11.97 25.86
N ILE A 239 -5.52 12.70 24.75
CA ILE A 239 -4.78 13.94 24.54
C ILE A 239 -5.79 15.08 24.40
N ALA A 240 -5.79 16.00 25.35
CA ALA A 240 -6.68 17.16 25.31
C ALA A 240 -6.21 18.16 24.22
N LEU A 241 -7.15 18.67 23.43
CA LEU A 241 -6.91 19.79 22.52
C LEU A 241 -7.38 21.09 23.19
N ASP A 242 -6.84 22.23 22.72
CA ASP A 242 -7.34 23.54 23.14
C ASP A 242 -8.82 23.67 22.77
N ASN A 243 -9.65 24.07 23.75
CA ASN A 243 -11.09 24.31 23.62
C ASN A 243 -11.46 25.35 22.54
N ASN A 244 -10.48 26.12 22.05
CA ASN A 244 -10.66 27.05 20.95
C ASN A 244 -10.81 26.36 19.58
N TYR A 245 -10.42 25.10 19.45
CA TYR A 245 -10.53 24.34 18.22
C TYR A 245 -11.87 23.61 18.11
N ILE A 246 -12.47 23.59 16.91
CA ILE A 246 -13.68 22.81 16.62
C ILE A 246 -13.39 21.89 15.45
N ILE A 247 -13.12 20.61 15.76
CA ILE A 247 -12.73 19.64 14.75
C ILE A 247 -13.97 18.99 14.14
N THR A 248 -14.05 18.98 12.81
CA THR A 248 -15.21 18.45 12.07
C THR A 248 -14.86 17.32 11.13
N ASN A 249 -13.59 17.24 10.72
CA ASN A 249 -13.09 16.20 9.84
C ASN A 249 -11.58 16.06 10.06
N GLY A 250 -11.04 14.89 9.74
CA GLY A 250 -9.61 14.66 9.78
C GLY A 250 -9.20 13.57 8.82
N SER A 251 -7.92 13.56 8.48
CA SER A 251 -7.32 12.55 7.61
C SER A 251 -5.97 12.12 8.17
N PHE A 252 -5.72 10.82 8.12
CA PHE A 252 -4.48 10.20 8.55
C PHE A 252 -3.58 9.93 7.33
N SER A 253 -2.31 10.31 7.40
CA SER A 253 -1.30 9.97 6.39
C SER A 253 0.03 9.67 7.06
N GLU A 254 0.53 8.46 6.87
CA GLU A 254 1.81 7.98 7.42
C GLU A 254 1.90 8.17 8.94
N GLU A 255 2.47 9.29 9.39
CA GLU A 255 2.74 9.61 10.79
C GLU A 255 2.00 10.87 11.26
N ASP A 256 1.22 11.50 10.39
CA ASP A 256 0.54 12.76 10.66
C ASP A 256 -0.98 12.62 10.56
N ILE A 257 -1.66 13.37 11.42
CA ILE A 257 -3.10 13.55 11.45
C ILE A 257 -3.40 15.00 11.11
N ASN A 258 -4.09 15.21 9.98
CA ASN A 258 -4.50 16.54 9.53
C ASN A 258 -5.95 16.78 9.91
N LEU A 259 -6.21 17.76 10.77
CA LEU A 259 -7.54 18.04 11.33
C LEU A 259 -8.09 19.35 10.80
N ILE A 260 -9.33 19.35 10.32
CA ILE A 260 -10.05 20.59 9.99
C ILE A 260 -10.60 21.20 11.27
N ASP A 261 -10.08 22.37 11.62
CA ASP A 261 -10.69 23.27 12.59
C ASP A 261 -11.60 24.26 11.85
N ILE A 262 -12.90 23.99 11.91
CA ILE A 262 -13.91 24.75 11.15
C ILE A 262 -14.11 26.16 11.70
N LYS A 263 -13.87 26.36 13.00
CA LYS A 263 -14.10 27.64 13.68
C LYS A 263 -13.04 28.65 13.27
N ASN A 264 -11.77 28.26 13.35
CA ASN A 264 -10.66 29.14 13.03
C ASN A 264 -10.22 29.04 11.55
N LYS A 265 -10.92 28.23 10.74
CA LYS A 265 -10.64 28.00 9.31
C LYS A 265 -9.17 27.65 9.07
N GLN A 266 -8.71 26.59 9.71
CA GLN A 266 -7.32 26.15 9.63
C GLN A 266 -7.23 24.63 9.62
N VAL A 267 -6.11 24.12 9.13
CA VAL A 267 -5.72 22.72 9.28
C VAL A 267 -4.69 22.64 10.40
N LEU A 268 -4.94 21.80 11.39
CA LEU A 268 -3.98 21.46 12.43
C LEU A 268 -3.25 20.18 12.00
N VAL A 269 -1.93 20.25 11.89
CA VAL A 269 -1.07 19.09 11.60
C VAL A 269 -0.60 18.53 12.94
N PHE A 270 -1.21 17.43 13.37
CA PHE A 270 -0.91 16.73 14.60
C PHE A 270 -0.01 15.54 14.32
N SER A 271 1.16 15.49 14.95
CA SER A 271 2.12 14.40 14.79
C SER A 271 1.79 13.26 15.74
N THR A 272 1.67 12.05 15.20
CA THR A 272 1.45 10.84 16.00
C THR A 272 2.68 10.43 16.81
N TYR A 273 3.85 10.97 16.46
CA TYR A 273 5.12 10.71 17.13
C TYR A 273 5.34 11.67 18.29
N SER A 274 5.32 12.98 18.04
CA SER A 274 5.52 13.99 19.10
C SER A 274 4.27 14.20 19.95
N LYS A 275 3.12 13.66 19.53
CA LYS A 275 1.81 13.77 20.17
C LYS A 275 1.36 15.23 20.35
N LYS A 276 1.76 16.10 19.44
CA LYS A 276 1.51 17.56 19.48
C LYS A 276 1.14 18.09 18.10
N ILE A 277 0.50 19.26 18.10
CA ILE A 277 0.31 20.06 16.89
C ILE A 277 1.67 20.66 16.50
N GLU A 278 2.22 20.22 15.37
CA GLU A 278 3.52 20.69 14.87
C GLU A 278 3.38 21.87 13.92
N SER A 279 2.24 21.98 13.24
CA SER A 279 1.99 23.05 12.28
C SER A 279 0.50 23.42 12.24
N ILE A 280 0.24 24.70 11.95
CA ILE A 280 -1.09 25.25 11.74
C ILE A 280 -1.10 25.93 10.37
N ILE A 281 -1.98 25.47 9.49
CA ILE A 281 -2.08 25.96 8.13
C ILE A 281 -3.38 26.77 8.00
N PRO A 282 -3.32 28.12 7.92
CA PRO A 282 -4.51 28.93 7.76
C PRO A 282 -5.13 28.73 6.38
N LEU A 283 -6.44 28.49 6.33
CA LEU A 283 -7.18 28.31 5.08
C LEU A 283 -7.67 29.68 4.56
N LYS A 284 -7.02 30.17 3.51
CA LYS A 284 -7.36 31.45 2.87
C LYS A 284 -8.55 31.30 1.91
N ASN A 285 -9.72 30.92 2.44
CA ASN A 285 -10.98 30.81 1.69
C ASN A 285 -12.14 31.48 2.46
N SER A 286 -13.03 32.18 1.75
CA SER A 286 -14.23 32.81 2.31
C SER A 286 -15.21 31.79 2.89
N HIS A 287 -15.26 30.60 2.30
CA HIS A 287 -16.14 29.50 2.66
C HIS A 287 -15.55 28.64 3.79
N LYS A 288 -16.40 27.87 4.47
CA LYS A 288 -15.96 26.94 5.53
C LYS A 288 -15.43 25.64 4.92
N PRO A 289 -14.34 25.07 5.45
CA PRO A 289 -13.88 23.75 5.04
C PRO A 289 -14.91 22.69 5.44
N LEU A 290 -15.13 21.72 4.54
CA LEU A 290 -16.06 20.62 4.71
C LEU A 290 -15.34 19.31 5.04
N ASN A 291 -14.29 19.00 4.28
CA ASN A 291 -13.59 17.72 4.33
C ASN A 291 -12.14 17.90 3.87
N ILE A 292 -11.23 17.11 4.47
CA ILE A 292 -9.82 17.04 4.12
C ILE A 292 -9.44 15.60 3.82
N VAL A 293 -8.61 15.42 2.81
CA VAL A 293 -7.94 14.17 2.53
C VAL A 293 -6.46 14.42 2.35
N SER A 294 -5.65 13.62 3.03
CA SER A 294 -4.19 13.67 2.96
C SER A 294 -3.69 12.70 1.88
N LEU A 295 -2.82 13.21 1.03
CA LEU A 295 -2.09 12.46 0.01
C LEU A 295 -0.61 12.37 0.43
N PRO A 296 0.17 11.43 -0.14
CA PRO A 296 1.62 11.40 0.00
C PRO A 296 2.29 12.77 -0.25
N TYR A 297 3.47 12.96 0.32
CA TYR A 297 4.29 14.19 0.18
C TYR A 297 3.70 15.47 0.80
N ASN A 298 2.94 15.33 1.89
CA ASN A 298 2.32 16.47 2.60
C ASN A 298 1.40 17.30 1.71
N ILE A 299 0.67 16.61 0.84
CA ILE A 299 -0.29 17.20 -0.08
C ILE A 299 -1.68 17.00 0.52
N PHE A 300 -2.52 18.03 0.50
CA PHE A 300 -3.90 17.93 0.98
C PHE A 300 -4.89 18.31 -0.10
N LEU A 301 -6.02 17.59 -0.13
CA LEU A 301 -7.22 18.01 -0.84
C LEU A 301 -8.22 18.52 0.18
N ILE A 302 -8.70 19.74 0.01
CA ILE A 302 -9.63 20.38 0.94
C ILE A 302 -10.84 20.87 0.16
N SER A 303 -12.01 20.33 0.49
CA SER A 303 -13.29 20.78 -0.06
C SER A 303 -13.87 21.88 0.82
N PHE A 304 -14.34 22.97 0.20
CA PHE A 304 -15.00 24.08 0.90
C PHE A 304 -16.49 24.12 0.56
N MET A 305 -17.35 24.45 1.53
CA MET A 305 -18.80 24.52 1.35
C MET A 305 -19.22 25.59 0.32
N ASN A 306 -20.03 25.20 -0.67
CA ASN A 306 -20.55 26.10 -1.73
C ASN A 306 -19.46 26.77 -2.58
N ASP A 307 -18.31 26.11 -2.72
CA ASP A 307 -17.21 26.53 -3.60
C ASP A 307 -16.67 25.26 -4.29
N GLY A 308 -15.38 24.94 -4.13
CA GLY A 308 -14.73 23.83 -4.80
C GLY A 308 -13.78 23.05 -3.89
N THR A 309 -13.05 22.13 -4.51
CA THR A 309 -11.96 21.39 -3.88
C THR A 309 -10.62 21.99 -4.31
N TYR A 310 -9.77 22.25 -3.33
CA TYR A 310 -8.45 22.86 -3.52
C TYR A 310 -7.35 21.87 -3.13
N LEU A 311 -6.31 21.87 -3.93
CA LEU A 311 -5.01 21.28 -3.61
C LEU A 311 -4.21 22.25 -2.75
N TYR A 312 -3.74 21.79 -1.61
CA TYR A 312 -2.68 22.45 -0.86
C TYR A 312 -1.35 21.71 -1.07
N GLN A 313 -0.35 22.42 -1.58
CA GLN A 313 1.01 21.92 -1.74
C GLN A 313 2.00 23.09 -1.57
N ASN A 314 3.03 22.93 -0.74
CA ASN A 314 4.07 23.93 -0.50
C ASN A 314 3.54 25.35 -0.18
N GLY A 315 2.53 25.46 0.68
CA GLY A 315 1.96 26.75 1.06
C GLY A 315 1.04 27.39 0.02
N LYS A 316 0.79 26.73 -1.12
CA LYS A 316 -0.08 27.23 -2.18
C LYS A 316 -1.40 26.46 -2.21
N PHE A 317 -2.49 27.19 -2.42
CA PHE A 317 -3.82 26.65 -2.69
C PHE A 317 -4.13 26.77 -4.18
N ILE A 318 -4.42 25.66 -4.83
CA ILE A 318 -4.77 25.59 -6.25
C ILE A 318 -6.15 24.95 -6.35
N LYS A 319 -7.13 25.64 -6.95
CA LYS A 319 -8.45 25.06 -7.17
C LYS A 319 -8.32 23.92 -8.19
N LEU A 320 -8.69 22.70 -7.80
CA LEU A 320 -8.65 21.53 -8.69
C LEU A 320 -10.01 21.21 -9.28
N PHE A 321 -11.07 21.34 -8.47
CA PHE A 321 -12.43 21.05 -8.89
C PHE A 321 -13.34 22.21 -8.54
N ASP A 322 -14.29 22.50 -9.42
CA ASP A 322 -15.27 23.57 -9.22
C ASP A 322 -16.39 23.21 -8.24
N PHE A 323 -16.45 21.96 -7.80
CA PHE A 323 -17.48 21.44 -6.91
C PHE A 323 -16.91 21.00 -5.57
N SER A 324 -17.70 21.21 -4.52
CA SER A 324 -17.47 20.70 -3.17
C SER A 324 -17.76 19.20 -3.11
N TYR A 325 -16.72 18.37 -3.18
CA TYR A 325 -16.87 16.92 -3.01
C TYR A 325 -16.70 16.49 -1.55
N LEU A 326 -17.44 15.48 -1.11
CA LEU A 326 -16.96 14.63 -0.01
C LEU A 326 -15.87 13.73 -0.60
N LEU A 327 -14.70 13.68 0.04
CA LEU A 327 -13.53 12.99 -0.48
C LEU A 327 -13.10 11.85 0.44
N ASN A 328 -12.55 10.80 -0.15
CA ASN A 328 -11.73 9.82 0.54
C ASN A 328 -10.60 9.36 -0.40
N TYR A 329 -9.44 8.96 0.14
CA TYR A 329 -8.31 8.46 -0.63
C TYR A 329 -7.80 7.15 -0.05
N ASN A 330 -7.53 6.19 -0.92
CA ASN A 330 -6.94 4.91 -0.53
C ASN A 330 -5.95 4.41 -1.60
N ASN A 331 -4.66 4.41 -1.28
CA ASN A 331 -3.57 3.79 -2.06
C ASN A 331 -3.63 4.07 -3.58
N GLY A 332 -3.65 5.35 -3.96
CA GLY A 332 -3.64 5.79 -5.36
C GLY A 332 -5.02 5.99 -6.00
N ILE A 333 -6.11 5.85 -5.22
CA ILE A 333 -7.48 6.06 -5.67
C ILE A 333 -8.11 7.18 -4.87
N LEU A 334 -8.55 8.23 -5.55
CA LEU A 334 -9.35 9.31 -4.99
C LEU A 334 -10.83 9.01 -5.29
N MET A 335 -11.60 8.89 -4.24
CA MET A 335 -13.05 8.71 -4.27
C MET A 335 -13.70 10.06 -3.99
N LYS A 336 -14.59 10.51 -4.87
CA LYS A 336 -15.26 11.80 -4.77
C LYS A 336 -16.76 11.59 -4.86
N PHE A 337 -17.50 12.00 -3.83
CA PHE A 337 -18.95 11.99 -3.89
C PHE A 337 -19.48 13.38 -4.23
N ASP A 338 -20.25 13.44 -5.31
CA ASP A 338 -20.89 14.64 -5.82
C ASP A 338 -22.34 14.71 -5.36
N TYR A 339 -22.65 15.64 -4.45
CA TYR A 339 -24.03 15.87 -3.98
C TYR A 339 -24.94 16.52 -5.01
N SER A 340 -24.39 17.17 -6.05
CA SER A 340 -25.22 17.81 -7.08
C SER A 340 -25.78 16.79 -8.07
N SER A 341 -24.98 15.77 -8.39
CA SER A 341 -25.34 14.71 -9.35
C SER A 341 -25.65 13.37 -8.69
N TYR A 342 -25.48 13.26 -7.36
CA TYR A 342 -25.61 12.04 -6.57
C TYR A 342 -24.82 10.87 -7.18
N LYS A 343 -23.52 11.08 -7.40
CA LYS A 343 -22.62 10.08 -7.98
C LYS A 343 -21.35 9.97 -7.17
N LEU A 344 -20.84 8.74 -7.06
CA LEU A 344 -19.48 8.50 -6.62
C LEU A 344 -18.58 8.38 -7.85
N ILE A 345 -17.54 9.20 -7.90
CA ILE A 345 -16.52 9.25 -8.95
C ILE A 345 -15.24 8.65 -8.38
N LEU A 346 -14.64 7.72 -9.12
CA LEU A 346 -13.35 7.14 -8.80
C LEU A 346 -12.30 7.65 -9.77
N ASP A 347 -11.32 8.35 -9.23
CA ASP A 347 -10.15 8.81 -9.94
C ASP A 347 -8.92 8.02 -9.53
N GLN A 348 -8.08 7.77 -10.52
CA GLN A 348 -6.73 7.30 -10.34
C GLN A 348 -5.82 8.51 -10.12
N VAL A 349 -5.00 8.45 -9.08
CA VAL A 349 -4.02 9.49 -8.74
C VAL A 349 -2.62 8.96 -9.01
N ASP A 350 -1.87 9.68 -9.83
CA ASP A 350 -0.47 9.44 -10.13
C ASP A 350 0.39 10.62 -9.68
N PHE A 351 1.47 10.32 -8.96
CA PHE A 351 2.49 11.29 -8.59
C PHE A 351 3.62 11.25 -9.62
N VAL A 352 3.73 12.30 -10.43
CA VAL A 352 4.70 12.37 -11.52
C VAL A 352 5.93 13.19 -11.08
N GLY A 353 7.09 12.54 -11.15
CA GLY A 353 8.40 13.12 -10.85
C GLY A 353 9.50 12.09 -11.07
N ASP A 354 10.75 12.53 -11.21
CA ASP A 354 11.88 11.63 -11.51
C ASP A 354 12.36 10.82 -10.30
N ILE A 355 12.10 11.33 -9.10
CA ILE A 355 12.51 10.73 -7.83
C ILE A 355 11.35 10.07 -7.08
N VAL A 356 10.20 9.90 -7.73
CA VAL A 356 9.03 9.22 -7.15
C VAL A 356 9.25 7.70 -7.21
N PRO A 357 9.22 6.96 -6.09
CA PRO A 357 9.63 5.57 -6.03
C PRO A 357 8.52 4.61 -6.47
N TYR A 358 7.99 4.77 -7.68
CA TYR A 358 7.10 3.76 -8.25
C TYR A 358 7.91 2.56 -8.74
N HIS A 359 7.42 1.36 -8.45
CA HIS A 359 7.94 0.15 -9.08
C HIS A 359 6.97 -1.03 -8.96
N VAL A 360 7.18 -2.05 -9.79
CA VAL A 360 6.54 -3.35 -9.67
C VAL A 360 7.62 -4.43 -9.72
N PHE A 361 7.64 -5.32 -8.73
CA PHE A 361 8.59 -6.42 -8.64
C PHE A 361 7.89 -7.73 -8.94
N LEU A 362 8.42 -8.51 -9.88
CA LEU A 362 8.18 -9.94 -9.98
C LEU A 362 9.15 -10.64 -9.04
N TYR A 363 8.63 -11.27 -7.99
CA TYR A 363 9.44 -11.98 -7.00
C TYR A 363 9.08 -13.47 -6.87
N GLY A 364 8.10 -13.94 -7.63
CA GLY A 364 7.78 -15.35 -7.77
C GLY A 364 7.13 -15.66 -9.12
N ILE A 365 7.46 -16.81 -9.68
CA ILE A 365 6.82 -17.38 -10.87
C ILE A 365 6.72 -18.90 -10.68
N ASP A 366 5.58 -19.44 -11.05
CA ASP A 366 5.30 -20.86 -11.06
C ASP A 366 4.62 -21.23 -12.38
N PHE A 367 5.06 -22.33 -12.99
CA PHE A 367 4.55 -22.79 -14.28
C PHE A 367 3.93 -24.18 -14.12
N ASP A 368 2.60 -24.22 -14.06
CA ASP A 368 1.81 -25.45 -14.08
C ASP A 368 1.79 -25.99 -15.52
N VAL A 369 2.79 -26.84 -15.84
CA VAL A 369 2.98 -27.46 -17.16
C VAL A 369 1.72 -28.22 -17.62
N PRO A 370 1.08 -29.09 -16.79
CA PRO A 370 -0.14 -29.78 -17.20
C PRO A 370 -1.28 -28.86 -17.64
N LYS A 371 -1.47 -27.71 -16.98
CA LYS A 371 -2.54 -26.76 -17.31
C LYS A 371 -2.11 -25.67 -18.28
N MET A 372 -0.82 -25.60 -18.61
CA MET A 372 -0.21 -24.50 -19.35
C MET A 372 -0.50 -23.15 -18.70
N MET A 373 -0.40 -23.08 -17.37
CA MET A 373 -0.78 -21.90 -16.59
C MET A 373 0.43 -21.30 -15.89
N ILE A 374 0.64 -20.00 -16.06
CA ILE A 374 1.67 -19.24 -15.36
C ILE A 374 1.03 -18.51 -14.19
N ASN A 375 1.60 -18.68 -13.00
CA ASN A 375 1.24 -17.97 -11.78
C ASN A 375 2.40 -17.04 -11.38
N LEU A 376 2.16 -15.74 -11.33
CA LEU A 376 3.12 -14.73 -10.92
C LEU A 376 2.76 -14.17 -9.55
N LYS A 377 3.77 -13.90 -8.73
CA LYS A 377 3.68 -13.07 -7.53
C LYS A 377 4.33 -11.72 -7.77
N ILE A 378 3.59 -10.65 -7.47
CA ILE A 378 4.08 -9.28 -7.61
C ILE A 378 4.04 -8.51 -6.30
N SER A 379 5.01 -7.61 -6.12
CA SER A 379 5.01 -6.58 -5.10
C SER A 379 5.06 -5.22 -5.79
N THR A 380 4.54 -4.19 -5.15
CA THR A 380 4.45 -2.86 -5.76
C THR A 380 4.99 -1.84 -4.80
N ILE A 381 5.69 -0.83 -5.29
CA ILE A 381 6.06 0.32 -4.47
C ILE A 381 5.34 1.54 -5.03
N SER A 382 4.74 2.29 -4.13
CA SER A 382 4.11 3.57 -4.41
C SER A 382 4.46 4.58 -3.32
N PRO A 383 4.28 5.88 -3.57
CA PRO A 383 4.44 6.90 -2.54
C PRO A 383 3.59 6.61 -1.30
N GLY A 384 4.24 6.50 -0.13
CA GLY A 384 3.60 6.29 1.17
C GLY A 384 3.03 4.89 1.43
N SER A 385 3.10 3.97 0.46
CA SER A 385 2.55 2.63 0.60
C SER A 385 3.24 1.63 -0.33
N ASN A 386 3.44 0.40 0.13
CA ASN A 386 3.93 -0.71 -0.69
C ASN A 386 2.79 -1.41 -1.47
N PHE A 387 1.70 -0.70 -1.73
CA PHE A 387 0.53 -1.28 -2.38
C PHE A 387 -0.19 -0.26 -3.25
N ILE A 388 -0.49 -0.64 -4.50
CA ILE A 388 -1.27 0.16 -5.44
C ILE A 388 -2.65 -0.48 -5.62
N ASN A 389 -3.71 0.26 -5.27
CA ASN A 389 -5.09 -0.18 -5.54
C ASN A 389 -5.39 -0.20 -7.05
N PHE A 390 -6.15 -1.21 -7.50
CA PHE A 390 -6.48 -1.45 -8.92
C PHE A 390 -5.27 -1.45 -9.85
N ILE A 391 -4.15 -2.03 -9.40
CA ILE A 391 -2.94 -2.12 -10.23
C ILE A 391 -3.19 -2.82 -11.57
N ASN A 392 -4.14 -3.75 -11.66
CA ASN A 392 -4.54 -4.40 -12.91
C ASN A 392 -4.94 -3.42 -14.04
N ARG A 393 -5.30 -2.18 -13.70
CA ARG A 393 -5.58 -1.10 -14.68
C ARG A 393 -4.33 -0.35 -15.14
N LYS A 394 -3.21 -0.49 -14.42
CA LYS A 394 -1.92 0.15 -14.69
C LYS A 394 -0.88 -0.81 -15.27
N ILE A 395 -1.16 -2.12 -15.30
CA ILE A 395 -0.18 -3.11 -15.73
C ILE A 395 -0.59 -3.84 -17.00
N TYR A 396 0.44 -4.28 -17.72
CA TYR A 396 0.29 -5.31 -18.75
C TYR A 396 1.47 -6.29 -18.66
N ILE A 397 1.26 -7.51 -19.15
CA ILE A 397 2.26 -8.57 -19.13
C ILE A 397 2.62 -8.94 -20.55
N THR A 398 3.92 -9.19 -20.76
CA THR A 398 4.41 -9.90 -21.92
C THR A 398 5.13 -11.17 -21.53
N ASP A 399 4.86 -12.27 -22.21
CA ASP A 399 5.61 -13.51 -22.11
C ASP A 399 6.21 -13.82 -23.47
N SER A 400 7.52 -14.01 -23.52
CA SER A 400 8.23 -14.31 -24.76
C SER A 400 7.94 -13.27 -25.87
N GLU A 401 7.87 -11.99 -25.49
CA GLU A 401 7.57 -10.81 -26.33
C GLU A 401 6.10 -10.68 -26.81
N GLY A 402 5.21 -11.62 -26.48
CA GLY A 402 3.78 -11.53 -26.76
C GLY A 402 2.99 -10.96 -25.58
N ARG A 403 1.96 -10.14 -25.82
CA ARG A 403 1.05 -9.65 -24.76
C ARG A 403 0.02 -10.70 -24.39
N TYR A 404 -0.24 -10.86 -23.09
CA TYR A 404 -1.23 -11.80 -22.56
C TYR A 404 -2.32 -11.09 -21.79
N ALA A 405 -3.57 -11.55 -21.99
CA ALA A 405 -4.65 -11.28 -21.06
C ALA A 405 -4.41 -12.10 -19.78
N PHE A 406 -4.75 -11.53 -18.64
CA PHE A 406 -4.45 -12.12 -17.34
C PHE A 406 -5.56 -11.85 -16.34
N ASP A 407 -5.65 -12.72 -15.34
CA ASP A 407 -6.47 -12.54 -14.15
C ASP A 407 -5.60 -12.01 -13.03
N TYR A 408 -6.04 -10.92 -12.38
CA TYR A 408 -5.38 -10.35 -11.21
C TYR A 408 -6.18 -10.68 -9.95
N ASN A 409 -5.52 -11.25 -8.95
CA ASN A 409 -6.15 -11.67 -7.71
C ASN A 409 -5.37 -11.16 -6.50
N LYS A 410 -6.09 -10.53 -5.56
CA LYS A 410 -5.59 -10.15 -4.23
C LYS A 410 -5.97 -11.23 -3.23
N LYS A 411 -5.00 -11.77 -2.49
CA LYS A 411 -5.23 -12.72 -1.39
C LYS A 411 -4.71 -12.15 -0.08
N LEU A 412 -5.42 -12.43 1.01
CA LEU A 412 -4.97 -12.13 2.37
C LEU A 412 -4.45 -13.43 3.00
N GLU A 413 -3.14 -13.51 3.23
CA GLU A 413 -2.49 -14.70 3.77
C GLU A 413 -1.86 -14.43 5.13
N LYS A 414 -1.84 -15.43 6.02
CA LYS A 414 -1.17 -15.29 7.31
C LYS A 414 0.36 -15.26 7.08
N PRO A 415 1.06 -14.18 7.44
CA PRO A 415 2.50 -14.08 7.21
C PRO A 415 3.28 -14.93 8.22
N ARG A 416 4.51 -15.30 7.85
CA ARG A 416 5.50 -15.75 8.83
C ARG A 416 6.05 -14.53 9.57
N ILE A 417 6.05 -14.59 10.90
CA ILE A 417 6.61 -13.54 11.75
C ILE A 417 7.97 -14.02 12.24
N TYR A 418 8.98 -13.16 12.10
CA TYR A 418 10.30 -13.35 12.69
C TYR A 418 10.58 -12.21 13.67
N ASN A 419 11.12 -12.55 14.83
CA ASN A 419 11.55 -11.59 15.83
C ASN A 419 13.07 -11.61 15.91
N PHE A 420 13.67 -10.45 15.97
CA PHE A 420 15.11 -10.27 16.16
C PHE A 420 15.33 -9.26 17.27
N ASP A 421 16.26 -9.59 18.16
CA ASP A 421 16.78 -8.75 19.23
C ASP A 421 18.15 -8.15 18.89
N ASN A 422 18.75 -8.57 17.77
CA ASN A 422 20.04 -8.10 17.30
C ASN A 422 19.96 -7.67 15.83
N MET A 423 20.18 -6.37 15.61
CA MET A 423 20.14 -5.71 14.31
C MET A 423 21.26 -6.19 13.39
N GLU A 424 22.45 -6.38 13.92
CA GLU A 424 23.59 -6.85 13.14
C GLU A 424 23.35 -8.26 12.60
N TYR A 425 22.85 -9.17 13.45
CA TYR A 425 22.49 -10.52 13.05
C TYR A 425 21.39 -10.53 11.97
N LEU A 426 20.35 -9.70 12.12
CA LEU A 426 19.32 -9.56 11.10
C LEU A 426 19.92 -9.19 9.74
N PHE A 427 20.71 -8.11 9.71
CA PHE A 427 21.13 -7.49 8.47
C PHE A 427 22.36 -8.15 7.82
N LEU A 428 23.27 -8.74 8.59
CA LEU A 428 24.48 -9.38 8.07
C LEU A 428 24.29 -10.86 7.75
N GLU A 429 23.44 -11.58 8.48
CA GLU A 429 23.34 -13.04 8.37
C GLU A 429 21.96 -13.49 7.86
N MET A 430 20.89 -12.85 8.32
CA MET A 430 19.54 -13.42 8.19
C MET A 430 18.78 -12.99 6.95
N ILE A 431 18.99 -11.79 6.38
CA ILE A 431 18.29 -11.30 5.18
C ILE A 431 18.14 -12.37 4.08
N PRO A 432 19.21 -13.12 3.72
CA PRO A 432 19.13 -14.06 2.61
C PRO A 432 18.27 -15.29 2.93
N LEU A 433 18.05 -15.58 4.21
CA LEU A 433 17.31 -16.74 4.73
C LEU A 433 15.84 -16.43 5.05
N LEU A 434 15.45 -15.16 5.01
CA LEU A 434 14.06 -14.75 5.25
C LEU A 434 13.16 -15.24 4.12
N LYS A 435 12.03 -15.83 4.51
CA LYS A 435 10.96 -16.19 3.57
C LYS A 435 10.31 -14.91 3.03
N ASN A 436 9.99 -14.90 1.74
CA ASN A 436 9.17 -13.85 1.13
C ASN A 436 7.83 -13.73 1.87
N ASP A 437 7.17 -12.58 1.70
CA ASP A 437 5.85 -12.32 2.29
C ASP A 437 5.83 -12.33 3.85
N SER A 438 7.00 -12.21 4.50
CA SER A 438 7.12 -12.25 5.96
C SER A 438 6.98 -10.88 6.63
N ILE A 439 6.84 -10.91 7.96
CA ILE A 439 6.93 -9.74 8.83
C ILE A 439 8.15 -9.90 9.73
N ILE A 440 8.95 -8.85 9.82
CA ILE A 440 10.11 -8.76 10.69
C ILE A 440 9.79 -7.78 11.81
N ILE A 441 10.04 -8.19 13.04
CA ILE A 441 9.98 -7.33 14.21
C ILE A 441 11.39 -7.27 14.77
N LEU A 442 12.01 -6.10 14.70
CA LEU A 442 13.33 -5.83 15.25
C LEU A 442 13.17 -5.04 16.54
N ASN A 443 13.65 -5.61 17.65
CA ASN A 443 13.67 -4.99 18.97
C ASN A 443 15.08 -5.08 19.55
N ASP A 444 15.99 -4.30 18.98
CA ASP A 444 17.39 -4.23 19.44
C ASP A 444 17.55 -3.07 20.42
N THR A 445 17.57 -3.40 21.70
CA THR A 445 17.73 -2.44 22.79
C THR A 445 19.18 -2.01 23.01
N GLU A 446 20.15 -2.77 22.47
CA GLU A 446 21.59 -2.59 22.73
C GLU A 446 22.27 -1.78 21.62
N ASN A 447 21.86 -1.96 20.36
CA ASN A 447 22.42 -1.28 19.21
C ASN A 447 21.46 -0.26 18.63
N THR A 448 21.90 0.99 18.59
CA THR A 448 21.10 2.11 18.06
C THR A 448 21.74 2.81 16.88
N ASN A 449 22.71 2.15 16.24
CA ASN A 449 23.28 2.62 14.98
C ASN A 449 22.36 2.27 13.80
N TYR A 450 21.18 2.89 13.78
CA TYR A 450 20.19 2.70 12.73
C TYR A 450 20.75 3.09 11.35
N GLU A 451 21.63 4.08 11.28
CA GLU A 451 22.23 4.53 10.01
C GLU A 451 23.09 3.45 9.33
N LYS A 452 23.87 2.70 10.12
CA LYS A 452 24.71 1.62 9.59
C LYS A 452 23.88 0.51 8.95
N TYR A 453 22.71 0.20 9.50
CA TYR A 453 21.97 -1.00 9.12
C TYR A 453 20.64 -0.73 8.40
N ILE A 454 19.94 0.37 8.69
CA ILE A 454 18.70 0.78 8.03
C ILE A 454 19.05 1.75 6.91
N ASN A 455 19.62 1.20 5.84
CA ASN A 455 20.00 1.93 4.65
C ASN A 455 19.42 1.23 3.40
N ILE A 456 19.65 1.84 2.23
CA ILE A 456 19.08 1.36 0.96
C ILE A 456 19.56 -0.06 0.65
N THR A 457 20.83 -0.36 0.89
CA THR A 457 21.46 -1.68 0.73
C THR A 457 20.68 -2.79 1.42
N ASN A 458 20.26 -2.51 2.64
CA ASN A 458 19.63 -3.48 3.51
C ASN A 458 18.11 -3.50 3.40
N ILE A 459 17.49 -2.42 2.91
CA ILE A 459 16.03 -2.31 2.75
C ILE A 459 15.54 -2.87 1.41
N ILE A 460 16.33 -2.75 0.33
CA ILE A 460 15.96 -3.27 -1.00
C ILE A 460 15.52 -4.75 -0.97
N PRO A 461 16.24 -5.68 -0.30
CA PRO A 461 15.80 -7.06 -0.19
C PRO A 461 14.37 -7.21 0.34
N PHE A 462 13.98 -6.36 1.30
CA PHE A 462 12.64 -6.40 1.88
C PHE A 462 11.57 -5.90 0.90
N LEU A 463 11.86 -4.81 0.17
CA LEU A 463 10.96 -4.27 -0.86
C LEU A 463 10.70 -5.31 -1.98
N PHE A 464 11.76 -5.96 -2.46
CA PHE A 464 11.68 -6.97 -3.52
C PHE A 464 10.86 -8.19 -3.12
N THR A 465 10.99 -8.64 -1.88
CA THR A 465 10.40 -9.90 -1.40
C THR A 465 9.09 -9.72 -0.64
N ASN A 466 8.50 -8.52 -0.72
CA ASN A 466 7.31 -8.15 0.02
C ASN A 466 7.47 -8.49 1.51
N ILE A 467 8.59 -8.10 2.13
CA ILE A 467 8.84 -8.25 3.57
C ILE A 467 8.63 -6.90 4.23
N SER A 468 7.99 -6.88 5.40
CA SER A 468 7.72 -5.65 6.15
C SER A 468 8.57 -5.60 7.41
N LEU A 469 9.29 -4.51 7.60
CA LEU A 469 10.18 -4.30 8.75
C LEU A 469 9.49 -3.41 9.78
N TYR A 470 9.22 -3.96 10.95
CA TYR A 470 8.80 -3.20 12.11
C TYR A 470 9.98 -3.03 13.06
N LEU A 471 10.19 -1.80 13.52
CA LEU A 471 11.25 -1.47 14.46
C LEU A 471 10.62 -1.02 15.77
N VAL A 472 11.03 -1.61 16.89
CA VAL A 472 10.65 -1.16 18.23
C VAL A 472 11.73 -0.20 18.73
N SER A 473 11.36 1.03 19.06
CA SER A 473 12.26 2.03 19.62
C SER A 473 11.51 3.27 20.09
N ASP A 474 11.90 3.80 21.25
CA ASP A 474 11.49 5.13 21.71
C ASP A 474 12.46 6.25 21.32
N LYS A 475 13.58 5.90 20.66
CA LYS A 475 14.57 6.90 20.25
C LYS A 475 14.05 7.74 19.07
N ILE A 476 14.54 8.97 18.98
CA ILE A 476 14.30 9.84 17.83
C ILE A 476 15.07 9.27 16.63
N ILE A 477 14.31 8.82 15.64
CA ILE A 477 14.84 8.28 14.39
C ILE A 477 14.67 9.32 13.29
N ASP A 478 15.74 9.53 12.51
CA ASP A 478 15.72 10.42 11.37
C ASP A 478 14.56 10.08 10.41
N LYS A 479 13.97 11.12 9.81
CA LYS A 479 12.84 11.00 8.89
C LYS A 479 13.16 10.09 7.71
N LYS A 480 14.40 10.10 7.21
CA LYS A 480 14.87 9.22 6.13
C LYS A 480 14.67 7.74 6.47
N PHE A 481 15.09 7.31 7.65
CA PHE A 481 15.01 5.90 8.05
C PHE A 481 13.56 5.48 8.27
N ARG A 482 12.74 6.37 8.85
CA ARG A 482 11.29 6.15 8.96
C ARG A 482 10.64 5.97 7.59
N TYR A 483 10.99 6.79 6.61
CA TYR A 483 10.51 6.62 5.22
C TYR A 483 10.92 5.28 4.62
N LEU A 484 12.18 4.86 4.78
CA LEU A 484 12.65 3.57 4.28
C LEU A 484 11.89 2.39 4.94
N ILE A 485 11.66 2.47 6.25
CA ILE A 485 10.84 1.49 6.99
C ILE A 485 9.40 1.47 6.44
N ASN A 486 8.79 2.64 6.28
CA ASN A 486 7.41 2.78 5.80
C ASN A 486 7.23 2.22 4.38
N LEU A 487 8.23 2.36 3.49
CA LEU A 487 8.24 1.76 2.15
C LEU A 487 8.17 0.24 2.16
N THR A 488 8.64 -0.44 3.21
CA THR A 488 8.50 -1.91 3.34
C THR A 488 7.07 -2.34 3.71
N GLY A 489 6.18 -1.37 3.94
CA GLY A 489 4.89 -1.61 4.59
C GLY A 489 4.98 -1.71 6.11
N GLY A 490 6.19 -1.64 6.69
CA GLY A 490 6.46 -1.63 8.13
C GLY A 490 6.25 -0.28 8.82
N TYR A 491 6.65 -0.18 10.09
CA TYR A 491 6.43 0.99 10.96
C TYR A 491 7.37 1.04 12.16
N LEU A 492 7.52 2.23 12.76
CA LEU A 492 8.19 2.42 14.05
C LEU A 492 7.18 2.24 15.20
N ILE A 493 7.48 1.34 16.13
CA ILE A 493 6.64 1.00 17.27
C ILE A 493 7.26 1.62 18.53
N PRO A 494 6.60 2.59 19.17
CA PRO A 494 6.99 3.03 20.50
C PRO A 494 6.86 1.87 21.49
N GLU A 495 7.82 1.73 22.41
CA GLU A 495 7.90 0.60 23.35
C GLU A 495 6.64 0.51 24.22
N GLU A 496 6.07 1.65 24.61
CA GLU A 496 4.81 1.74 25.38
C GLU A 496 3.62 1.06 24.69
N TYR A 497 3.64 0.89 23.36
CA TYR A 497 2.59 0.24 22.59
C TYR A 497 2.98 -1.15 22.06
N LEU A 498 4.14 -1.68 22.46
CA LEU A 498 4.61 -2.98 21.99
C LEU A 498 3.57 -4.09 22.22
N MET A 499 2.96 -4.15 23.41
CA MET A 499 1.92 -5.16 23.71
C MET A 499 0.69 -5.02 22.81
N THR A 500 0.28 -3.78 22.51
CA THR A 500 -0.84 -3.52 21.59
C THR A 500 -0.50 -4.03 20.19
N PHE A 501 0.70 -3.70 19.72
CA PHE A 501 1.20 -4.16 18.43
C PHE A 501 1.34 -5.69 18.35
N GLU A 502 1.91 -6.33 19.36
CA GLU A 502 2.07 -7.79 19.38
C GLU A 502 0.72 -8.52 19.33
N ASN A 503 -0.30 -7.97 19.99
CA ASN A 503 -1.65 -8.53 19.90
C ASN A 503 -2.24 -8.31 18.50
N TYR A 504 -2.04 -7.12 17.93
CA TYR A 504 -2.53 -6.76 16.60
C TYR A 504 -1.86 -7.60 15.49
N ILE A 505 -0.53 -7.72 15.51
CA ILE A 505 0.25 -8.39 14.47
C ILE A 505 -0.04 -9.90 14.39
N LYS A 506 -0.47 -10.53 15.50
CA LYS A 506 -0.84 -11.97 15.54
C LYS A 506 -2.04 -12.31 14.65
N ILE A 507 -2.95 -11.36 14.45
CA ILE A 507 -4.15 -11.52 13.62
C ILE A 507 -4.00 -10.87 12.24
N ASN A 508 -2.88 -10.19 11.98
CA ASN A 508 -2.61 -9.57 10.70
C ASN A 508 -2.42 -10.61 9.59
N LYS A 509 -2.86 -10.21 8.41
CA LYS A 509 -2.72 -10.86 7.13
C LYS A 509 -1.87 -9.96 6.25
N LYS A 510 -1.10 -10.58 5.36
CA LYS A 510 -0.36 -9.89 4.33
C LYS A 510 -1.10 -9.96 3.01
N ILE A 511 -1.06 -8.86 2.28
CA ILE A 511 -1.63 -8.78 0.94
C ILE A 511 -0.64 -9.44 -0.03
N ILE A 512 -1.10 -10.50 -0.68
CA ILE A 512 -0.37 -11.19 -1.75
C ILE A 512 -1.09 -10.90 -3.07
N GLN A 513 -0.36 -10.30 -4.00
CA GLN A 513 -0.86 -9.98 -5.33
C GLN A 513 -0.39 -11.05 -6.30
N ASN A 514 -1.35 -11.74 -6.92
CA ASN A 514 -1.08 -12.79 -7.88
C ASN A 514 -1.63 -12.42 -9.25
N ILE A 515 -0.90 -12.81 -10.28
CA ILE A 515 -1.38 -12.73 -11.66
C ILE A 515 -1.33 -14.11 -12.28
N THR A 516 -2.41 -14.52 -12.93
CA THR A 516 -2.50 -15.83 -13.56
C THR A 516 -2.92 -15.69 -15.01
N TYR A 517 -2.25 -16.41 -15.91
CA TYR A 517 -2.63 -16.46 -17.33
C TYR A 517 -2.28 -17.81 -17.95
N LYS A 518 -2.95 -18.14 -19.05
CA LYS A 518 -2.71 -19.37 -19.80
C LYS A 518 -1.80 -19.10 -21.00
N ILE A 519 -0.81 -19.95 -21.20
CA ILE A 519 0.02 -19.97 -22.40
C ILE A 519 -0.49 -21.02 -23.39
N TYR A 520 -0.33 -20.74 -24.68
CA TYR A 520 -0.82 -21.60 -25.75
C TYR A 520 0.36 -22.19 -26.54
N PRO A 521 0.35 -23.50 -26.84
CA PRO A 521 1.35 -24.12 -27.68
C PRO A 521 1.39 -23.53 -29.11
N PRO A 522 2.55 -23.57 -29.81
CA PRO A 522 3.80 -24.20 -29.37
C PRO A 522 4.66 -23.29 -28.48
N ILE A 523 5.17 -23.84 -27.38
CA ILE A 523 6.15 -23.16 -26.53
C ILE A 523 7.53 -23.67 -26.95
N ALA A 524 8.30 -22.83 -27.63
CA ALA A 524 9.70 -23.18 -27.94
C ALA A 524 10.51 -23.47 -26.65
N PRO A 525 11.47 -24.42 -26.70
CA PRO A 525 12.26 -24.82 -25.55
C PRO A 525 13.21 -23.73 -25.05
N GLY A 526 13.41 -23.64 -23.73
CA GLY A 526 14.47 -22.85 -23.11
C GLY A 526 14.00 -21.85 -22.04
N ILE A 527 14.83 -20.83 -21.81
CA ILE A 527 14.59 -19.75 -20.84
C ILE A 527 13.53 -18.81 -21.40
N ARG A 528 12.44 -18.61 -20.67
CA ARG A 528 11.31 -17.76 -21.07
C ARG A 528 11.21 -16.53 -20.18
N PRO A 529 11.38 -15.32 -20.73
CA PRO A 529 11.19 -14.09 -19.99
C PRO A 529 9.69 -13.75 -19.89
N VAL A 530 9.26 -13.48 -18.67
CA VAL A 530 7.98 -12.85 -18.37
C VAL A 530 8.26 -11.45 -17.86
N LYS A 531 7.77 -10.45 -18.58
CA LYS A 531 7.90 -9.05 -18.23
C LYS A 531 6.57 -8.50 -17.77
N ILE A 532 6.58 -7.77 -16.66
CA ILE A 532 5.48 -6.94 -16.22
C ILE A 532 5.85 -5.48 -16.48
N TYR A 533 4.89 -4.71 -16.96
CA TYR A 533 5.03 -3.28 -17.15
C TYR A 533 4.02 -2.57 -16.26
N LEU A 534 4.46 -1.57 -15.52
CA LEU A 534 3.64 -0.63 -14.76
C LEU A 534 3.68 0.72 -15.47
N GLN A 535 2.50 1.21 -15.86
CA GLN A 535 2.31 2.52 -16.47
C GLN A 535 1.81 3.52 -15.42
N ILE A 536 2.60 4.58 -15.19
CA ILE A 536 2.24 5.73 -14.35
C ILE A 536 2.31 6.96 -15.25
N ASP A 537 1.15 7.54 -15.57
CA ASP A 537 1.03 8.56 -16.62
C ASP A 537 1.75 8.16 -17.93
N SER A 538 2.75 8.92 -18.37
CA SER A 538 3.58 8.62 -19.54
C SER A 538 4.81 7.76 -19.25
N LYS A 539 5.10 7.48 -17.98
CA LYS A 539 6.27 6.69 -17.56
C LYS A 539 5.91 5.21 -17.53
N ILE A 540 6.79 4.39 -18.12
CA ILE A 540 6.68 2.93 -18.08
C ILE A 540 7.85 2.41 -17.26
N MET A 541 7.52 1.66 -16.21
CA MET A 541 8.46 0.87 -15.44
C MET A 541 8.25 -0.60 -15.77
N SER A 542 9.31 -1.38 -15.80
CA SER A 542 9.20 -2.81 -16.07
C SER A 542 10.12 -3.64 -15.20
N ASP A 543 9.68 -4.84 -14.86
CA ASP A 543 10.50 -5.88 -14.27
C ASP A 543 10.29 -7.20 -15.01
N THR A 544 11.29 -8.06 -14.94
CA THR A 544 11.36 -9.33 -15.66
C THR A 544 11.69 -10.47 -14.70
N MET A 545 11.06 -11.62 -14.92
CA MET A 545 11.40 -12.89 -14.28
C MET A 545 11.43 -14.00 -15.33
N TYR A 546 12.07 -15.12 -15.03
CA TYR A 546 12.28 -16.20 -15.98
C TYR A 546 11.68 -17.50 -15.49
N TYR A 547 11.15 -18.30 -16.42
CA TYR A 547 10.81 -19.70 -16.20
C TYR A 547 11.40 -20.57 -17.30
N TYR A 548 11.35 -21.88 -17.10
CA TYR A 548 11.85 -22.86 -18.06
C TYR A 548 10.67 -23.62 -18.68
N SER A 549 10.56 -23.60 -20.02
CA SER A 549 9.41 -24.15 -20.73
C SER A 549 9.31 -25.68 -20.70
N GLU A 550 10.43 -26.36 -20.43
CA GLU A 550 10.50 -27.82 -20.30
C GLU A 550 10.07 -28.28 -18.90
N GLY A 551 9.62 -27.35 -18.04
CA GLY A 551 9.37 -27.56 -16.62
C GLY A 551 10.65 -27.44 -15.80
N VAL A 552 10.54 -26.90 -14.58
CA VAL A 552 11.62 -26.94 -13.61
C VAL A 552 11.51 -28.26 -12.85
N GLY A 553 12.33 -29.24 -13.23
CA GLY A 553 12.63 -30.47 -12.49
C GLY A 553 11.44 -31.20 -11.85
N ILE A 554 10.72 -32.01 -12.64
CA ILE A 554 10.27 -33.30 -12.11
C ILE A 554 11.51 -34.19 -12.18
N ALA A 555 12.20 -34.35 -11.05
CA ALA A 555 13.13 -35.46 -10.91
C ALA A 555 12.31 -36.76 -10.91
N GLU A 556 12.71 -37.73 -11.73
CA GLU A 556 12.34 -39.14 -11.56
C GLU A 556 12.77 -39.66 -10.18
#